data_AF-A0A7V9B234-F1
#
_entry.id   AF-A0A7V9B234-F1
#
_cell.length_a   1.000
_cell.length_b   1.000
_cell.length_c   1.000
_cell.angle_alpha   90.00
_cell.angle_beta   90.00
_cell.angle_gamma   90.00
#
_symmetry.space_group_name_H-M   'P 1'
#
loop_
_entity.id
_entity.type
_entity.pdbx_description
1 polymer ?
#
loop_
_entity_poly.entity_id
_entity_poly.type
_entity_poly.pdbx_seq_one_letter_code
_entity_poly.pdbx_strand_id
1 'polypeptide(L)'
;MSKVADVRVLEAALAAADPDVSESVQVALTDIAATAREGLLALSVSVGLAVMSEMMQAEITAKVGPKHAKLPDRTAVRHSSADTSVVLGGRKVAVRRPRARALDGQEVALESFAAFADED
;
A
#
# COMPACT_ATOMS: atom_id res chain seq x y z
N MET A 1 13.14 -5.01 11.33
CA MET A 1 11.87 -4.31 11.01
C MET A 1 10.73 -5.25 11.34
N SER A 2 9.72 -4.79 12.08
CA SER A 2 8.64 -5.65 12.57
C SER A 2 7.82 -6.19 11.40
N LYS A 3 7.67 -7.52 11.33
CA LYS A 3 6.78 -8.22 10.41
C LYS A 3 5.40 -7.54 10.45
N VAL A 4 4.83 -7.21 9.29
CA VAL A 4 3.46 -6.68 9.22
C VAL A 4 2.55 -7.76 9.82
N ALA A 5 1.99 -7.46 10.98
CA ALA A 5 1.19 -8.42 11.74
C ALA A 5 0.04 -8.93 10.87
N ASP A 6 -0.22 -10.23 10.92
CA ASP A 6 -1.41 -10.84 10.34
C ASP A 6 -2.64 -10.02 10.77
N VAL A 7 -3.29 -9.40 9.80
CA VAL A 7 -4.56 -8.70 10.02
C VAL A 7 -5.61 -9.78 10.28
N ARG A 8 -5.74 -10.19 11.54
CA ARG A 8 -6.81 -11.08 11.98
C ARG A 8 -8.11 -10.29 12.03
N VAL A 9 -8.96 -10.49 11.02
CA VAL A 9 -10.36 -10.09 11.10
C VAL A 9 -11.02 -11.00 12.15
N LEU A 10 -11.51 -10.43 13.25
CA LEU A 10 -12.19 -11.16 14.32
C LEU A 10 -13.53 -11.70 13.78
N GLU A 11 -13.59 -13.00 13.49
CA GLU A 11 -14.77 -13.67 12.90
C GLU A 11 -15.94 -13.83 13.88
N ALA A 12 -15.72 -13.67 15.19
CA ALA A 12 -16.60 -14.27 16.19
C ALA A 12 -17.92 -13.53 16.51
N ALA A 13 -18.11 -12.28 16.09
CA ALA A 13 -19.18 -11.44 16.68
C ALA A 13 -20.51 -11.42 15.91
N LEU A 14 -20.53 -11.82 14.64
CA LEU A 14 -21.75 -11.73 13.81
C LEU A 14 -22.61 -12.99 13.81
N ALA A 15 -22.10 -14.09 14.37
CA ALA A 15 -22.76 -15.40 14.35
C ALA A 15 -23.59 -15.70 15.61
N ALA A 16 -23.60 -14.82 16.61
CA ALA A 16 -24.52 -14.97 17.73
C ALA A 16 -25.92 -14.58 17.25
N ALA A 17 -26.66 -15.56 16.74
CA ALA A 17 -28.06 -15.41 16.39
C ALA A 17 -28.80 -14.84 17.60
N ASP A 18 -29.29 -13.61 17.47
CA ASP A 18 -30.17 -13.02 18.46
C ASP A 18 -31.54 -13.70 18.31
N PRO A 19 -32.00 -14.48 19.31
CA PRO A 19 -33.27 -15.20 19.22
C PRO A 19 -34.47 -14.26 19.06
N ASP A 20 -34.33 -12.96 19.35
CA ASP A 20 -35.38 -11.95 19.18
C ASP A 20 -35.45 -11.36 17.76
N VAL A 21 -34.54 -11.75 16.84
CA VAL A 21 -34.49 -11.23 15.47
C VAL A 21 -35.01 -12.26 14.47
N SER A 22 -35.90 -11.84 13.55
CA SER A 22 -36.43 -12.69 12.46
C SER A 22 -35.32 -13.29 11.59
N GLU A 23 -35.47 -14.54 11.16
CA GLU A 23 -34.54 -15.25 10.29
C GLU A 23 -34.18 -14.46 9.02
N SER A 24 -35.18 -13.83 8.39
CA SER A 24 -34.95 -13.00 7.19
C SER A 24 -34.03 -11.80 7.44
N VAL A 25 -34.07 -11.23 8.65
CA VAL A 25 -33.20 -10.11 9.06
C VAL A 25 -31.80 -10.62 9.39
N GLN A 26 -31.69 -11.80 10.03
CA GLN A 26 -30.40 -12.43 10.32
C GLN A 26 -29.61 -12.76 9.04
N VAL A 27 -30.29 -13.29 8.01
CA VAL A 27 -29.68 -13.54 6.70
C VAL A 27 -29.20 -12.23 6.06
N ALA A 28 -30.04 -11.19 6.04
CA ALA A 28 -29.67 -9.89 5.48
C ALA A 28 -28.47 -9.25 6.21
N LEU A 29 -28.40 -9.37 7.54
CA LEU A 29 -27.26 -8.88 8.32
C LEU A 29 -25.96 -9.63 8.01
N THR A 30 -26.05 -10.93 7.73
CA THR A 30 -24.90 -11.74 7.31
C THR A 30 -24.34 -11.26 5.97
N ASP A 31 -25.21 -10.98 4.99
CA ASP A 31 -24.81 -10.46 3.69
C ASP A 31 -24.20 -9.05 3.79
N ILE A 32 -24.79 -8.19 4.61
CA ILE A 32 -24.27 -6.84 4.89
C ILE A 32 -22.88 -6.94 5.51
N ALA A 33 -22.70 -7.83 6.48
CA ALA A 33 -21.41 -8.03 7.14
C ALA A 33 -20.33 -8.55 6.19
N ALA A 34 -20.66 -9.51 5.32
CA ALA A 34 -19.74 -10.00 4.29
C ALA A 34 -19.31 -8.86 3.35
N THR A 35 -20.27 -8.07 2.88
CA THR A 35 -20.02 -6.90 2.02
C THR A 35 -19.14 -5.86 2.72
N ALA A 36 -19.44 -5.55 3.99
CA ALA A 36 -18.67 -4.61 4.78
C ALA A 36 -17.23 -5.08 5.00
N ARG A 37 -17.02 -6.38 5.24
CA ARG A 37 -15.68 -6.99 5.36
C ARG A 37 -14.87 -6.81 4.09
N GLU A 38 -15.45 -7.13 2.94
CA GLU A 38 -14.78 -6.96 1.65
C GLU A 38 -14.43 -5.50 1.37
N GLY A 39 -15.37 -4.58 1.62
CA GLY A 39 -15.15 -3.15 1.49
C GLY A 39 -14.03 -2.63 2.40
N LEU A 40 -14.00 -3.06 3.66
CA LEU A 40 -12.97 -2.67 4.62
C LEU A 40 -11.58 -3.19 4.22
N LEU A 41 -11.49 -4.43 3.73
CA LEU A 41 -10.25 -4.99 3.23
C LEU A 41 -9.76 -4.24 1.99
N ALA A 42 -10.65 -3.97 1.03
CA ALA A 42 -10.31 -3.18 -0.16
C ALA A 42 -9.81 -1.77 0.21
N LEU A 43 -10.48 -1.11 1.15
CA LEU A 43 -10.06 0.19 1.67
C LEU A 43 -8.67 0.11 2.31
N SER A 44 -8.44 -0.87 3.17
CA SER A 44 -7.16 -1.05 3.87
C SER A 44 -6.00 -1.25 2.90
N VAL A 45 -6.20 -2.07 1.86
CA VAL A 45 -5.21 -2.28 0.80
C VAL A 45 -4.95 -0.99 0.04
N SER A 46 -6.00 -0.28 -0.39
CA SER A 46 -5.88 0.99 -1.12
C SER A 46 -5.09 2.04 -0.33
N VAL A 47 -5.43 2.21 0.95
CA VAL A 47 -4.74 3.15 1.85
C VAL A 47 -3.27 2.75 2.03
N GLY A 48 -2.97 1.47 2.26
CA GLY A 48 -1.59 1.00 2.40
C GLY A 48 -0.74 1.28 1.16
N LEU A 49 -1.27 1.03 -0.03
CA LEU A 49 -0.57 1.32 -1.29
C LEU A 49 -0.37 2.82 -1.51
N ALA A 50 -1.33 3.66 -1.12
CA ALA A 50 -1.20 5.11 -1.18
C ALA A 50 -0.10 5.61 -0.23
N VAL A 51 -0.07 5.12 1.02
CA VAL A 51 0.98 5.45 1.99
C VAL A 51 2.35 5.03 1.47
N MET A 52 2.47 3.82 0.92
CA MET A 52 3.72 3.35 0.31
C MET A 52 4.18 4.27 -0.83
N SER A 53 3.28 4.70 -1.70
CA SER A 53 3.57 5.65 -2.77
C SER A 53 4.08 6.98 -2.21
N GLU A 54 3.43 7.53 -1.19
CA GLU A 54 3.84 8.78 -0.55
C GLU A 54 5.19 8.66 0.16
N MET A 55 5.49 7.53 0.79
CA MET A 55 6.80 7.26 1.37
C MET A 55 7.90 7.31 0.31
N MET A 56 7.68 6.67 -0.85
CA MET A 56 8.63 6.73 -1.97
C MET A 56 8.77 8.15 -2.54
N GLN A 57 7.67 8.91 -2.63
CA GLN A 57 7.70 10.30 -3.09
C GLN A 57 8.44 11.22 -2.11
N ALA A 58 8.24 11.04 -0.81
CA ALA A 58 8.94 11.79 0.22
C ALA A 58 10.44 11.48 0.18
N GLU A 59 10.82 10.21 0.08
CA GLU A 59 12.23 9.80 0.01
C GLU A 59 12.94 10.36 -1.23
N ILE A 60 12.36 10.20 -2.43
CA ILE A 60 12.98 10.75 -3.65
C ILE A 60 13.03 12.28 -3.61
N THR A 61 12.11 12.93 -2.90
CA THR A 61 12.14 14.38 -2.65
C THR A 61 13.27 14.77 -1.71
N ALA A 62 13.53 14.00 -0.67
CA ALA A 62 14.68 14.21 0.20
C ALA A 62 16.00 14.00 -0.55
N LYS A 63 16.09 12.97 -1.40
CA LYS A 63 17.31 12.62 -2.15
C LYS A 63 17.62 13.54 -3.34
N VAL A 64 16.59 14.00 -4.06
CA VAL A 64 16.75 14.68 -5.37
C VAL A 64 16.13 16.08 -5.38
N GLY A 65 15.49 16.48 -4.28
CA GLY A 65 14.76 17.72 -4.13
C GLY A 65 13.35 17.70 -4.75
N PRO A 66 12.59 18.80 -4.57
CA PRO A 66 11.20 18.88 -5.03
C PRO A 66 11.09 18.75 -6.55
N LYS A 67 9.95 18.20 -6.99
CA LYS A 67 9.66 18.09 -8.43
C LYS A 67 9.68 19.48 -9.06
N HIS A 68 10.33 19.60 -10.23
CA HIS A 68 10.47 20.84 -10.99
C HIS A 68 11.27 21.98 -10.31
N ALA A 69 11.92 21.73 -9.16
CA ALA A 69 12.78 22.71 -8.53
C ALA A 69 14.02 23.02 -9.38
N LYS A 70 14.39 24.30 -9.44
CA LYS A 70 15.68 24.74 -9.97
C LYS A 70 16.70 24.64 -8.84
N LEU A 71 17.53 23.61 -8.90
CA LEU A 71 18.59 23.32 -7.95
C LEU A 71 19.93 23.55 -8.66
N PRO A 72 20.73 24.55 -8.27
CA PRO A 72 22.02 24.85 -8.90
C PRO A 72 23.01 23.69 -8.71
N ASP A 73 23.04 23.10 -7.52
CA ASP A 73 23.96 22.00 -7.16
C ASP A 73 23.30 20.62 -7.26
N ARG A 74 22.49 20.40 -8.31
CA ARG A 74 21.80 19.10 -8.47
C ARG A 74 22.79 17.96 -8.67
N THR A 75 22.60 16.87 -7.93
CA THR A 75 23.40 15.64 -8.07
C THR A 75 22.64 14.52 -8.78
N ALA A 76 21.32 14.67 -8.95
CA ALA A 76 20.45 13.73 -9.64
C ALA A 76 19.27 14.44 -10.32
N VAL A 77 18.65 13.75 -11.28
CA VAL A 77 17.48 14.21 -12.04
C VAL A 77 16.36 13.19 -11.91
N ARG A 78 15.14 13.68 -11.65
CA ARG A 78 13.93 12.85 -11.65
C ARG A 78 13.59 12.38 -13.07
N HIS A 79 13.21 11.11 -13.18
CA HIS A 79 12.72 10.49 -14.39
C HIS A 79 11.24 10.11 -14.24
N SER A 80 10.68 9.47 -15.26
CA SER A 80 9.38 8.81 -15.16
C SER A 80 9.41 7.69 -14.12
N SER A 81 8.24 7.36 -13.58
CA SER A 81 8.10 6.17 -12.76
C SER A 81 8.28 4.90 -13.58
N ALA A 82 8.65 3.79 -12.94
CA ALA A 82 8.59 2.46 -13.52
C ALA A 82 7.40 1.68 -12.97
N ASP A 83 6.75 0.91 -13.83
CA ASP A 83 5.78 -0.09 -13.42
C ASP A 83 6.52 -1.26 -12.78
N THR A 84 6.10 -1.65 -11.58
CA THR A 84 6.69 -2.74 -10.80
C THR A 84 5.60 -3.42 -9.96
N SER A 85 5.98 -4.34 -9.09
CA SER A 85 5.04 -5.04 -8.22
C SER A 85 5.62 -5.25 -6.83
N VAL A 86 4.74 -5.32 -5.83
CA VAL A 86 5.04 -5.75 -4.46
C VAL A 86 4.18 -6.97 -4.11
N VAL A 87 4.58 -7.74 -3.11
CA VAL A 87 3.79 -8.90 -2.64
C VAL A 87 2.92 -8.46 -1.45
N LEU A 88 1.60 -8.67 -1.56
CA LEU A 88 0.64 -8.43 -0.48
C LEU A 88 -0.30 -9.62 -0.36
N GLY A 89 -0.37 -10.22 0.84
CA GLY A 89 -1.23 -11.39 1.08
C GLY A 89 -0.94 -12.56 0.13
N GLY A 90 0.34 -12.78 -0.22
CA GLY A 90 0.78 -13.85 -1.12
C GLY A 90 0.51 -13.60 -2.61
N ARG A 91 0.10 -12.38 -3.00
CA ARG A 91 -0.18 -12.02 -4.41
C ARG A 91 0.64 -10.80 -4.83
N LYS A 92 1.07 -10.78 -6.10
CA LYS A 92 1.72 -9.61 -6.69
C LYS A 92 0.68 -8.53 -6.98
N VAL A 93 0.93 -7.33 -6.46
CA VAL A 93 0.12 -6.12 -6.68
C VAL A 93 0.96 -5.12 -7.46
N ALA A 94 0.43 -4.63 -8.58
CA ALA A 94 1.11 -3.66 -9.43
C ALA A 94 1.19 -2.29 -8.74
N VAL A 95 2.36 -1.65 -8.82
CA VAL A 95 2.63 -0.34 -8.24
C VAL A 95 3.55 0.47 -9.16
N ARG A 96 3.56 1.80 -8.99
CA ARG A 96 4.45 2.70 -9.74
C ARG A 96 5.53 3.27 -8.85
N ARG A 97 6.78 2.86 -9.11
CA ARG A 97 7.95 3.33 -8.35
C ARG A 97 8.51 4.60 -8.99
N PRO A 98 8.62 5.73 -8.28
CA PRO A 98 9.28 6.92 -8.79
C PRO A 98 10.77 6.64 -9.03
N ARG A 99 11.35 7.25 -10.07
CA ARG A 99 12.77 7.05 -10.41
C ARG A 99 13.50 8.37 -10.51
N ALA A 100 14.78 8.32 -10.16
CA ALA A 100 15.74 9.36 -10.45
C ALA A 100 17.06 8.73 -10.83
N ARG A 101 17.90 9.50 -11.51
CA ARG A 101 19.22 9.09 -11.96
C ARG A 101 20.23 10.14 -11.54
N ALA A 102 21.31 9.71 -10.92
CA ALA A 102 22.45 10.56 -10.61
C ALA A 102 23.11 11.06 -11.91
N LEU A 103 23.89 12.14 -11.82
CA LEU A 103 24.55 12.73 -12.99
C LEU A 103 25.57 11.77 -13.66
N ASP A 104 26.08 10.80 -12.91
CA ASP A 104 26.94 9.71 -13.41
C ASP A 104 26.17 8.57 -14.12
N GLY A 105 24.84 8.69 -14.20
CA GLY A 105 23.97 7.74 -14.87
C GLY A 105 23.41 6.62 -13.98
N GLN A 106 23.85 6.51 -12.71
CA GLN A 106 23.36 5.47 -11.80
C GLN A 106 21.94 5.77 -11.30
N GLU A 107 21.13 4.73 -11.12
CA GLU A 107 19.79 4.90 -10.57
C GLU A 107 19.84 5.18 -9.07
N VAL A 108 19.06 6.16 -8.61
CA VAL A 108 18.95 6.48 -7.19
C VAL A 108 18.07 5.42 -6.52
N ALA A 109 18.65 4.62 -5.63
CA ALA A 109 17.93 3.60 -4.88
C ALA A 109 16.96 4.24 -3.87
N LEU A 110 15.76 3.64 -3.77
CA LEU A 110 14.74 4.00 -2.78
C LEU A 110 14.64 2.88 -1.74
N GLU A 111 15.05 3.17 -0.52
CA GLU A 111 14.99 2.25 0.62
C GLU A 111 13.55 1.98 1.02
N SER A 112 12.68 2.98 0.88
CA SER A 112 11.24 2.81 1.08
C SER A 112 10.68 1.75 0.15
N PHE A 113 11.07 1.71 -1.13
CA PHE A 113 10.65 0.65 -2.05
C PHE A 113 11.23 -0.70 -1.65
N ALA A 114 12.52 -0.77 -1.34
CA ALA A 114 13.19 -2.01 -0.95
C ALA A 114 12.49 -2.68 0.25
N ALA A 115 12.00 -1.88 1.21
CA ALA A 115 11.27 -2.38 2.37
C ALA A 115 9.95 -3.10 2.05
N PHE A 116 9.35 -2.87 0.87
CA PHE A 116 8.10 -3.54 0.43
C PHE A 116 8.31 -4.50 -0.74
N ALA A 117 9.49 -4.46 -1.37
CA ALA A 117 9.82 -5.29 -2.54
C ALA A 117 10.43 -6.64 -2.16
N ASP A 118 10.71 -6.87 -0.88
CA ASP A 118 11.26 -8.14 -0.39
C ASP A 118 10.24 -9.27 -0.56
N GLU A 119 10.66 -10.37 -1.18
CA GLU A 119 9.86 -11.56 -1.47
C GLU A 119 10.28 -12.69 -0.51
N ASP A 120 10.05 -12.52 0.80
CA ASP A 120 10.22 -13.58 1.81
C ASP A 120 8.95 -14.44 1.95
#